data_AF-A0A6G9SNE1-F1
#
_entry.id   AF-A0A6G9SNE1-F1
#
_cell.length_a   1.000
_cell.length_b   1.000
_cell.length_c   1.000
_cell.angle_alpha   90.00
_cell.angle_beta   90.00
_cell.angle_gamma   90.00
#
_symmetry.space_group_name_H-M   'P 1'
#
loop_
_entity.id
_entity.type
_entity.pdbx_description
1 polymer ?
#
loop_
_entity_poly.entity_id
_entity_poly.type
_entity_poly.pdbx_seq_one_letter_code
_entity_poly.pdbx_strand_id
1 'polypeptide(L)'
;MPSNFPASEDLNSAFVRLQAIQWDRLGMGEKDERLTELMVEFLSRVRQWAKFLQSEQRHIFQNLAIQIRPDIELPCFIVQWLEDLKNSNRIRPWRGRSYVIQGLYNYLSWCRLKEIDAVSKNELPEPYEPLIKFLELGGGIYVEHSYFMDIYPNYVHFFLAVDNTNAAR
;
A
#
# COMPACT_ATOMS: atom_id res chain seq x y z
N MET A 1 25.60 -23.61 -3.39
CA MET A 1 25.14 -22.92 -2.18
C MET A 1 23.65 -22.65 -2.35
N PRO A 2 22.78 -23.05 -1.42
CA PRO A 2 21.37 -22.74 -1.53
C PRO A 2 21.17 -21.24 -1.28
N SER A 3 20.57 -20.56 -2.25
CA SER A 3 20.18 -19.17 -2.15
C SER A 3 19.03 -19.04 -1.16
N ASN A 4 19.34 -18.59 0.06
CA ASN A 4 18.33 -18.16 1.04
C ASN A 4 17.74 -16.81 0.61
N PHE A 5 16.95 -16.81 -0.45
CA PHE A 5 15.95 -15.75 -0.63
C PHE A 5 14.78 -16.10 0.30
N PRO A 6 14.24 -15.17 1.11
CA PRO A 6 12.97 -15.40 1.77
C PRO A 6 11.97 -15.79 0.67
N ALA A 7 11.30 -16.93 0.85
CA ALA A 7 10.29 -17.40 -0.10
C ALA A 7 9.36 -16.22 -0.41
N SER A 8 9.30 -15.81 -1.67
CA SER A 8 8.47 -14.69 -2.09
C SER A 8 7.06 -14.96 -1.60
N GLU A 9 6.50 -14.04 -0.83
CA GLU A 9 5.11 -14.13 -0.37
C GLU A 9 4.19 -14.30 -1.58
N ASP A 10 3.48 -15.42 -1.60
CA ASP A 10 2.49 -15.74 -2.63
C ASP A 10 1.15 -15.04 -2.31
N LEU A 11 0.22 -15.01 -3.26
CA LEU A 11 -1.05 -14.31 -3.11
C LEU A 11 -1.87 -14.87 -1.94
N ASN A 12 -1.79 -16.17 -1.69
CA ASN A 12 -2.55 -16.81 -0.60
C ASN A 12 -2.02 -16.40 0.78
N SER A 13 -0.70 -16.45 0.98
CA SER A 13 -0.07 -16.01 2.23
C SER A 13 -0.29 -14.51 2.47
N ALA A 14 -0.16 -13.69 1.44
CA ALA A 14 -0.49 -12.27 1.48
C ALA A 14 -1.96 -12.04 1.88
N PHE A 15 -2.89 -12.80 1.31
CA PHE A 15 -4.31 -12.68 1.64
C PHE A 15 -4.60 -13.07 3.09
N VAL A 16 -4.03 -14.18 3.57
CA VAL A 16 -4.15 -14.61 4.97
C VAL A 16 -3.56 -13.57 5.93
N ARG A 17 -2.43 -12.97 5.58
CA ARG A 17 -1.80 -11.88 6.34
C ARG A 17 -2.73 -10.68 6.49
N LEU A 18 -3.39 -10.24 5.41
CA LEU A 18 -4.36 -9.15 5.49
C LEU A 18 -5.58 -9.50 6.36
N GLN A 19 -6.02 -10.76 6.35
CA GLN A 19 -7.14 -11.20 7.18
C GLN A 19 -6.81 -11.15 8.69
N ALA A 20 -5.53 -11.28 9.05
CA ALA A 20 -5.07 -11.24 10.44
C ALA A 20 -4.98 -9.82 11.05
N ILE A 21 -5.05 -8.77 10.22
CA ILE A 21 -4.97 -7.38 10.69
C ILE A 21 -6.21 -7.01 11.52
N GLN A 22 -5.97 -6.31 12.64
CA GLN A 22 -7.02 -5.77 13.53
C GLN A 22 -7.63 -4.49 12.94
N TRP A 23 -8.44 -4.64 11.90
CA TRP A 23 -9.01 -3.54 11.12
C TRP A 23 -9.82 -2.52 11.95
N ASP A 24 -10.43 -2.95 13.06
CA ASP A 24 -11.19 -2.12 14.01
C ASP A 24 -10.32 -1.21 14.89
N ARG A 25 -9.00 -1.42 14.86
CA ARG A 25 -8.01 -0.67 15.63
C ARG A 25 -7.09 0.20 14.78
N LEU A 26 -7.34 0.33 13.47
CA LEU A 26 -6.56 1.24 12.64
C LEU A 26 -6.65 2.69 13.14
N GLY A 27 -5.50 3.38 13.17
CA GLY A 27 -5.35 4.73 13.70
C GLY A 27 -5.35 4.82 15.23
N MET A 28 -5.46 3.67 15.92
CA MET A 28 -5.43 3.57 17.39
C MET A 28 -4.15 2.86 17.87
N GLY A 29 -3.16 2.65 17.00
CA GLY A 29 -1.87 2.07 17.33
C GLY A 29 -1.07 2.92 18.32
N GLU A 30 -0.04 2.31 18.93
CA GLU A 30 0.87 3.01 19.83
C GLU A 30 1.62 4.14 19.08
N LYS A 31 1.95 5.21 19.81
CA LYS A 31 2.77 6.30 19.26
C LYS A 31 4.18 5.78 19.08
N ASP A 32 4.51 5.39 17.87
CA ASP A 32 5.78 4.80 17.55
C ASP A 32 6.40 5.52 16.34
N GLU A 33 7.63 6.02 16.51
CA GLU A 33 8.44 6.57 15.42
C GLU A 33 8.56 5.56 14.27
N ARG A 34 8.48 4.27 14.60
CA ARG A 34 8.48 3.17 13.64
C ARG A 34 7.38 3.28 12.59
N LEU A 35 6.20 3.78 12.96
CA LEU A 35 5.09 3.91 12.02
C LEU A 35 5.36 4.99 10.98
N THR A 36 5.94 6.12 11.41
CA THR A 36 6.40 7.18 10.50
C THR A 36 7.51 6.66 9.58
N GLU A 37 8.47 5.90 10.11
CA GLU A 37 9.54 5.28 9.30
C GLU A 37 8.98 4.37 8.21
N LEU A 38 8.01 3.51 8.56
CA LEU A 38 7.38 2.60 7.61
C LEU A 38 6.65 3.34 6.49
N MET A 39 6.03 4.49 6.81
CA MET A 39 5.34 5.29 5.81
C MET A 39 6.30 6.05 4.89
N VAL A 40 7.36 6.64 5.44
CA VAL A 40 8.44 7.22 4.65
C VAL A 40 9.07 6.15 3.74
N GLU A 41 9.28 4.96 4.26
CA GLU A 41 9.81 3.83 3.51
C GLU A 41 8.86 3.40 2.39
N PHE A 42 7.56 3.23 2.67
CA PHE A 42 6.55 2.93 1.65
C PHE A 42 6.56 3.94 0.50
N LEU A 43 6.49 5.23 0.83
CA LEU A 43 6.48 6.31 -0.15
C LEU A 43 7.77 6.32 -0.99
N SER A 44 8.92 6.09 -0.34
CA SER A 44 10.21 5.99 -1.02
C SER A 44 10.25 4.83 -2.00
N ARG A 45 9.81 3.63 -1.58
CA ARG A 45 9.83 2.43 -2.43
C ARG A 45 8.87 2.55 -3.61
N VAL A 46 7.63 3.01 -3.39
CA VAL A 46 6.68 3.25 -4.49
C VAL A 46 7.21 4.28 -5.48
N ARG A 47 7.85 5.36 -5.01
CA ARG A 47 8.47 6.36 -5.89
C ARG A 47 9.61 5.79 -6.73
N GLN A 48 10.43 4.91 -6.16
CA GLN A 48 11.50 4.23 -6.90
C GLN A 48 10.93 3.36 -8.02
N TRP A 49 9.89 2.58 -7.71
CA TRP A 49 9.19 1.77 -8.72
C TRP A 49 8.51 2.62 -9.79
N ALA A 50 7.82 3.69 -9.42
CA ALA A 50 7.20 4.58 -10.39
C ALA A 50 8.23 5.20 -11.36
N LYS A 51 9.41 5.59 -10.85
CA LYS A 51 10.53 6.06 -11.69
C LYS A 51 11.05 4.96 -12.60
N PHE A 52 11.25 3.76 -12.08
CA PHE A 52 11.74 2.62 -12.85
C PHE A 52 10.79 2.25 -14.00
N LEU A 53 9.48 2.27 -13.75
CA LEU A 53 8.44 2.01 -14.74
C LEU A 53 8.16 3.20 -15.66
N GLN A 54 8.86 4.33 -15.47
CA GLN A 54 8.61 5.59 -16.19
C GLN A 54 7.14 6.02 -16.13
N SER A 55 6.47 5.78 -15.00
CA SER A 55 5.05 6.09 -14.82
C SER A 55 4.82 7.59 -14.97
N GLU A 56 3.94 7.97 -15.90
CA GLU A 56 3.47 9.35 -16.04
C GLU A 56 2.50 9.75 -14.92
N GLN A 57 1.88 8.78 -14.25
CA GLN A 57 0.97 9.02 -13.13
C GLN A 57 1.75 9.18 -11.83
N ARG A 58 1.61 10.35 -11.20
CA ARG A 58 2.34 10.73 -9.97
C ARG A 58 1.62 10.36 -8.67
N HIS A 59 0.56 9.56 -8.73
CA HIS A 59 -0.24 9.26 -7.55
C HIS A 59 0.34 8.07 -6.78
N ILE A 60 0.62 8.26 -5.48
CA ILE A 60 1.25 7.26 -4.61
C ILE A 60 0.44 5.97 -4.39
N PHE A 61 -0.85 5.97 -4.73
CA PHE A 61 -1.70 4.76 -4.72
C PHE A 61 -1.96 4.19 -6.12
N GLN A 62 -1.15 4.53 -7.11
CA GLN A 62 -1.22 3.88 -8.40
C GLN A 62 -0.91 2.38 -8.24
N ASN A 63 -1.67 1.54 -8.93
CA ASN A 63 -1.39 0.11 -8.96
C ASN A 63 -0.18 -0.17 -9.85
N LEU A 64 1.00 -0.29 -9.24
CA LEU A 64 2.25 -0.63 -9.94
C LEU A 64 2.15 -1.96 -10.70
N ALA A 65 1.34 -2.91 -10.23
CA ALA A 65 1.21 -4.20 -10.91
C ALA A 65 0.46 -4.08 -12.23
N ILE A 66 -0.58 -3.25 -12.28
CA ILE A 66 -1.33 -2.94 -13.52
C ILE A 66 -0.45 -2.26 -14.57
N GLN A 67 0.51 -1.44 -14.15
CA GLN A 67 1.46 -0.83 -15.11
C GLN A 67 2.35 -1.85 -15.80
N ILE A 68 2.76 -2.89 -15.07
CA ILE A 68 3.59 -3.98 -15.62
C ILE A 68 2.71 -4.93 -16.43
N ARG A 69 1.51 -5.23 -15.92
CA ARG A 69 0.57 -6.18 -16.51
C ARG A 69 -0.86 -5.64 -16.44
N PRO A 70 -1.36 -4.97 -17.49
CA PRO A 70 -2.68 -4.34 -17.49
C PRO A 70 -3.86 -5.29 -17.31
N ASP A 71 -3.71 -6.56 -17.70
CA ASP A 71 -4.69 -7.64 -17.58
C ASP A 71 -4.62 -8.40 -16.24
N ILE A 72 -3.90 -7.88 -15.25
CA ILE A 72 -3.78 -8.55 -13.96
C ILE A 72 -5.12 -8.56 -13.21
N GLU A 73 -5.62 -9.76 -12.92
CA GLU A 73 -6.85 -9.96 -12.19
C GLU A 73 -6.60 -10.68 -10.86
N LEU A 74 -7.29 -10.23 -9.82
CA LEU A 74 -7.37 -10.93 -8.54
C LEU A 74 -8.54 -11.91 -8.56
N PRO A 75 -8.42 -13.07 -7.89
CA PRO A 75 -9.54 -13.99 -7.69
C PRO A 75 -10.77 -13.28 -7.12
N CYS A 76 -11.96 -13.63 -7.62
CA CYS A 76 -13.22 -12.97 -7.26
C CYS A 76 -13.49 -12.93 -5.75
N PHE A 77 -13.13 -13.98 -5.02
CA PHE A 77 -13.32 -14.04 -3.57
C PHE A 77 -12.48 -13.02 -2.81
N ILE A 78 -11.28 -12.68 -3.30
CA ILE A 78 -10.43 -11.63 -2.72
C ILE A 78 -11.04 -10.26 -2.98
N VAL A 79 -11.53 -10.02 -4.20
CA VAL A 79 -12.21 -8.77 -4.57
C VAL A 79 -13.46 -8.58 -3.71
N GLN A 80 -14.27 -9.63 -3.54
CA GLN A 80 -15.45 -9.59 -2.68
C GLN A 80 -15.07 -9.27 -1.23
N TRP A 81 -14.03 -9.92 -0.69
CA TRP A 81 -13.55 -9.64 0.66
C TRP A 81 -13.11 -8.18 0.86
N LEU A 82 -12.44 -7.57 -0.14
CA LEU A 82 -12.06 -6.16 -0.10
C LEU A 82 -13.28 -5.23 -0.10
N GLU A 83 -14.31 -5.53 -0.89
CA GLU A 83 -15.56 -4.78 -0.89
C GLU A 83 -16.34 -4.95 0.41
N ASP A 84 -16.38 -6.16 0.98
CA ASP A 84 -17.00 -6.42 2.28
C ASP A 84 -16.29 -5.63 3.39
N LEU A 85 -14.94 -5.61 3.37
CA LEU A 85 -14.14 -4.84 4.32
C LEU A 85 -14.42 -3.34 4.19
N LYS A 86 -14.48 -2.82 2.95
CA LYS A 86 -14.80 -1.41 2.64
C LYS A 86 -16.18 -0.99 3.13
N ASN A 87 -17.18 -1.88 3.00
CA ASN A 87 -18.55 -1.63 3.42
C ASN A 87 -18.80 -1.96 4.91
N SER A 88 -17.82 -2.58 5.58
CA SER A 88 -17.91 -2.88 7.00
C SER A 88 -17.66 -1.65 7.88
N ASN A 89 -18.17 -1.68 9.11
CA ASN A 89 -17.83 -0.71 10.14
C ASN A 89 -16.45 -0.96 10.80
N ARG A 90 -15.66 -1.91 10.28
CA ARG A 90 -14.36 -2.26 10.86
C ARG A 90 -13.35 -1.16 10.59
N ILE A 91 -13.30 -0.65 9.36
CA ILE A 91 -12.49 0.54 9.07
C ILE A 91 -13.32 1.76 9.44
N ARG A 92 -12.96 2.42 10.54
CA ARG A 92 -13.69 3.62 10.99
C ARG A 92 -13.71 4.66 9.87
N PRO A 93 -14.89 5.22 9.52
CA PRO A 93 -15.00 6.27 8.52
C PRO A 93 -14.52 7.60 9.11
N TRP A 94 -13.21 7.74 9.31
CA TRP A 94 -12.61 9.02 9.66
C TRP A 94 -12.61 9.90 8.40
N ARG A 95 -13.66 10.72 8.25
CA ARG A 95 -13.76 11.88 7.34
C ARG A 95 -13.28 11.72 5.88
N GLY A 96 -13.53 10.63 5.16
CA GLY A 96 -13.38 10.65 3.68
C GLY A 96 -12.81 9.38 3.06
N ARG A 97 -12.40 9.50 1.78
CA ARG A 97 -11.97 8.41 0.88
C ARG A 97 -10.78 7.64 1.49
N SER A 98 -11.05 6.54 2.18
CA SER A 98 -10.00 5.67 2.69
C SER A 98 -9.24 5.02 1.53
N TYR A 99 -7.94 5.31 1.42
CA TYR A 99 -7.05 4.67 0.44
C TYR A 99 -6.50 3.34 0.95
N VAL A 100 -6.89 2.90 2.15
CA VAL A 100 -6.51 1.59 2.70
C VAL A 100 -6.91 0.49 1.73
N ILE A 101 -8.18 0.43 1.32
CA ILE A 101 -8.68 -0.60 0.39
C ILE A 101 -7.91 -0.61 -0.94
N GLN A 102 -7.62 0.58 -1.49
CA GLN A 102 -6.80 0.69 -2.70
C GLN A 102 -5.37 0.17 -2.47
N GLY A 103 -4.76 0.49 -1.33
CA GLY A 103 -3.45 -0.03 -0.93
C GLY A 103 -3.43 -1.55 -0.81
N LEU A 104 -4.47 -2.14 -0.22
CA LEU A 104 -4.61 -3.60 -0.13
C LEU A 104 -4.76 -4.24 -1.51
N TYR A 105 -5.60 -3.66 -2.37
CA TYR A 105 -5.76 -4.11 -3.74
C TYR A 105 -4.42 -4.08 -4.47
N ASN A 106 -3.68 -2.97 -4.38
CA ASN A 106 -2.37 -2.81 -5.04
C ASN A 106 -1.34 -3.83 -4.54
N TYR A 107 -1.30 -4.08 -3.23
CA TYR A 107 -0.42 -5.09 -2.63
C TYR A 107 -0.76 -6.51 -3.10
N LEU A 108 -2.04 -6.88 -3.10
CA LEU A 108 -2.48 -8.19 -3.58
C LEU A 108 -2.21 -8.36 -5.07
N SER A 109 -2.45 -7.32 -5.89
CA SER A 109 -2.09 -7.33 -7.32
C SER A 109 -0.59 -7.54 -7.49
N TRP A 110 0.23 -6.93 -6.64
CA TRP A 110 1.68 -7.11 -6.68
C TRP A 110 2.10 -8.54 -6.34
N CYS A 111 1.54 -9.14 -5.28
CA CYS A 111 1.79 -10.54 -4.96
C CYS A 111 1.37 -11.46 -6.10
N ARG A 112 0.21 -11.20 -6.73
CA ARG A 112 -0.24 -11.94 -7.91
C ARG A 112 0.71 -11.79 -9.10
N LEU A 113 1.28 -10.60 -9.30
CA LEU A 113 2.23 -10.33 -10.37
C LEU A 113 3.53 -11.14 -10.20
N LYS A 114 3.98 -11.33 -8.95
CA LYS A 114 5.15 -12.15 -8.62
C LYS A 114 4.90 -13.64 -8.88
N GLU A 115 3.72 -14.15 -8.54
CA GLU A 115 3.36 -15.55 -8.79
C GLU A 115 3.42 -15.95 -10.27
N ILE A 116 3.06 -15.01 -11.15
CA ILE A 116 3.05 -15.22 -12.61
C ILE A 116 4.38 -14.81 -13.28
N ASP A 117 5.43 -14.58 -12.47
CA ASP A 117 6.80 -14.24 -12.88
C ASP A 117 6.88 -13.07 -13.89
N ALA A 118 5.98 -12.10 -13.75
CA ALA A 118 5.91 -10.93 -14.62
C ALA A 118 6.72 -9.74 -14.09
N VAL A 119 7.29 -9.85 -12.89
CA VAL A 119 8.21 -8.85 -12.34
C VAL A 119 9.61 -9.16 -12.83
N SER A 120 10.27 -8.20 -13.48
CA SER A 120 11.67 -8.39 -13.84
C SER A 120 12.50 -8.65 -12.58
N LYS A 121 13.50 -9.53 -12.67
CA LYS A 121 14.52 -9.71 -11.61
C LYS A 121 15.39 -8.45 -11.53
N ASN A 122 14.81 -7.38 -11.02
CA ASN A 122 15.51 -6.16 -10.69
C ASN A 122 15.80 -6.13 -9.18
N GLU A 123 16.72 -5.25 -8.78
CA GLU A 123 17.20 -5.15 -7.40
C GLU A 123 16.32 -4.25 -6.51
N LEU A 124 15.18 -3.76 -7.01
CA LEU A 124 14.35 -2.85 -6.24
C LEU A 124 13.61 -3.59 -5.10
N PRO A 125 13.50 -2.97 -3.92
CA PRO A 125 12.79 -3.56 -2.80
C PRO A 125 11.28 -3.61 -3.05
N GLU A 126 10.60 -4.59 -2.45
CA GLU A 126 9.14 -4.77 -2.53
C GLU A 126 8.39 -3.47 -2.17
N PRO A 127 7.54 -2.93 -3.06
CA PRO A 127 6.98 -1.59 -2.90
C PRO A 127 6.01 -1.44 -1.73
N TYR A 128 5.16 -2.46 -1.49
CA TYR A 128 4.04 -2.37 -0.55
C TYR A 128 4.33 -2.98 0.83
N GLU A 129 5.45 -3.66 1.01
CA GLU A 129 5.77 -4.32 2.29
C GLU A 129 5.74 -3.37 3.50
N PRO A 130 6.28 -2.12 3.43
CA PRO A 130 6.21 -1.21 4.57
C PRO A 130 4.78 -0.75 4.88
N LEU A 131 3.91 -0.62 3.86
CA LEU A 131 2.50 -0.29 4.03
C LEU A 131 1.75 -1.38 4.81
N ILE A 132 2.02 -2.65 4.51
CA ILE A 132 1.36 -3.74 5.23
C ILE A 132 1.82 -3.80 6.68
N LYS A 133 3.12 -3.66 6.93
CA LYS A 133 3.67 -3.54 8.30
C LYS A 133 3.09 -2.37 9.08
N PHE A 134 2.89 -1.23 8.41
CA PHE A 134 2.25 -0.08 9.02
C PHE A 134 0.82 -0.40 9.48
N LEU A 135 0.03 -1.06 8.63
CA LEU A 135 -1.35 -1.45 8.97
C LEU A 135 -1.39 -2.55 10.04
N GLU A 136 -0.44 -3.49 10.03
CA GLU A 136 -0.29 -4.54 11.06
C GLU A 136 -0.05 -3.96 12.45
N LEU A 137 0.69 -2.87 12.53
CA LEU A 137 0.95 -2.12 13.77
C LEU A 137 -0.20 -1.18 14.17
N GLY A 138 -1.33 -1.22 13.46
CA GLY A 138 -2.49 -0.38 13.74
C GLY A 138 -2.37 1.04 13.18
N GLY A 139 -1.45 1.30 12.26
CA GLY A 139 -1.33 2.57 11.57
C GLY A 139 -2.57 2.91 10.75
N GLY A 140 -2.95 4.19 10.74
CA GLY A 140 -4.10 4.69 10.00
C GLY A 140 -3.68 5.60 8.85
N ILE A 141 -4.25 5.37 7.66
CA ILE A 141 -4.00 6.21 6.48
C ILE A 141 -5.21 7.07 6.19
N TYR A 142 -4.95 8.35 5.97
CA TYR A 142 -5.95 9.28 5.50
C TYR A 142 -5.34 10.24 4.48
N VAL A 143 -6.17 10.73 3.57
CA VAL A 143 -5.76 11.70 2.56
C VAL A 143 -6.83 12.78 2.51
N GLU A 144 -6.43 14.03 2.67
CA GLU A 144 -7.33 15.19 2.50
C GLU A 144 -6.63 16.23 1.65
N HIS A 145 -7.37 16.90 0.76
CA HIS A 145 -6.86 17.99 -0.07
C HIS A 145 -5.56 17.68 -0.85
N SER A 146 -5.39 16.44 -1.33
CA SER A 146 -4.16 15.98 -2.03
C SER A 146 -2.89 15.91 -1.14
N TYR A 147 -3.07 15.89 0.18
CA TYR A 147 -2.03 15.59 1.16
C TYR A 147 -2.26 14.20 1.73
N PHE A 148 -1.20 13.42 1.77
CA PHE A 148 -1.18 12.18 2.53
C PHE A 148 -0.98 12.53 4.01
N MET A 149 -1.83 11.97 4.86
CA MET A 149 -1.81 12.14 6.30
C MET A 149 -1.66 10.80 6.99
N ASP A 150 -0.56 10.66 7.71
CA ASP A 150 -0.46 9.70 8.79
C ASP A 150 -1.38 10.19 9.92
N ILE A 151 -2.40 9.39 10.26
CA ILE A 151 -3.25 9.69 11.42
C ILE A 151 -2.73 8.92 12.62
N TYR A 152 -2.24 9.67 13.60
CA TYR A 152 -2.04 9.25 14.98
C TYR A 152 -2.78 10.21 15.94
N PRO A 153 -3.05 9.81 17.19
CA PRO A 153 -3.70 10.69 18.15
C PRO A 153 -2.85 11.96 18.38
N ASN A 154 -3.37 13.09 17.89
CA ASN A 154 -2.94 14.49 18.09
C ASN A 154 -1.80 15.05 17.21
N TYR A 155 -1.36 14.38 16.14
CA TYR A 155 -0.42 14.96 15.16
C TYR A 155 -0.77 14.54 13.73
N VAL A 156 -0.61 15.47 12.78
CA VAL A 156 -0.78 15.26 11.35
C VAL A 156 0.56 15.55 10.69
N HIS A 157 1.19 14.54 10.07
CA HIS A 157 2.31 14.77 9.16
C HIS A 157 1.77 14.96 7.74
N PHE A 158 2.10 16.10 7.14
CA PHE A 158 1.74 16.39 5.75
C PHE A 158 2.83 15.87 4.82
N PHE A 159 2.50 14.87 4.01
CA PHE A 159 3.29 14.52 2.84
C PHE A 159 2.53 15.00 1.60
N LEU A 160 3.18 15.79 0.75
CA LEU A 160 2.61 16.18 -0.54
C LEU A 160 2.39 14.93 -1.40
N ALA A 161 1.13 14.61 -1.73
CA ALA A 161 0.81 13.47 -2.60
C ALA A 161 1.09 13.76 -4.08
N VAL A 162 1.46 15.00 -4.42
CA VAL A 162 1.76 15.47 -5.77
C VAL A 162 2.95 16.43 -5.74
N ASP A 163 3.92 16.19 -6.61
CA ASP A 163 5.02 17.12 -6.87
C ASP A 163 4.46 18.32 -7.66
N ASN A 164 4.28 19.47 -7.00
CA ASN A 164 3.85 20.73 -7.61
C ASN A 164 4.99 21.36 -8.43
N THR A 165 5.39 20.69 -9.51
CA THR A 165 6.35 21.25 -10.48
C THR A 165 5.69 22.04 -11.62
N ASN A 166 4.38 22.29 -11.54
CA ASN A 166 3.66 23.13 -12.52
C ASN A 166 3.16 24.48 -11.96
N ALA A 167 3.67 24.96 -10.81
CA ALA A 167 3.36 26.30 -10.30
C ALA A 167 4.22 27.42 -10.95
N ALA A 168 4.72 27.22 -12.17
CA ALA A 168 5.39 28.25 -12.96
C ALA A 168 5.12 28.03 -14.46
N ARG A 169 3.95 28.50 -14.92
CA ARG A 169 3.73 28.96 -16.29
C ARG A 169 2.88 30.22 -16.24
#